data_AF-A0A3G9J8I8-F1
#
_entry.id   AF-A0A3G9J8I8-F1
#
_cell.length_a   1.000
_cell.length_b   1.000
_cell.length_c   1.000
_cell.angle_alpha   90.00
_cell.angle_beta   90.00
_cell.angle_gamma   90.00
#
_symmetry.space_group_name_H-M   'P 1'
#
loop_
_entity.id
_entity.type
_entity.pdbx_description
1 polymer ?
#
loop_
_entity_poly.entity_id
_entity_poly.type
_entity_poly.pdbx_seq_one_letter_code
_entity_poly.pdbx_strand_id
1 'polypeptide(L)' 'MSKKRKMVSFSLEVEVYERLHQYAFEQHQSMASLITSWIMNSKIKNEVSWRQQSLFDNDKK' A
#
# COMPACT_ATOMS: atom_id res chain seq x y z
N MET A 1 4.41 -23.03 -7.70
CA MET A 1 3.45 -22.56 -6.66
C MET A 1 2.86 -21.23 -7.11
N SER A 2 1.54 -21.12 -7.25
CA SER A 2 0.89 -19.85 -7.61
C SER A 2 0.89 -18.91 -6.40
N LYS A 3 1.57 -17.77 -6.48
CA LYS A 3 1.57 -16.74 -5.42
C LYS A 3 0.17 -16.12 -5.34
N LYS A 4 -0.54 -16.34 -4.22
CA LYS A 4 -1.82 -15.66 -3.95
C LYS A 4 -1.57 -14.17 -3.77
N ARG A 5 -2.19 -13.33 -4.61
CA ARG A 5 -2.15 -11.87 -4.45
C ARG A 5 -3.20 -11.47 -3.42
N LYS A 6 -2.81 -10.66 -2.42
CA LYS A 6 -3.77 -10.05 -1.48
C LYS A 6 -4.24 -8.72 -2.08
N MET A 7 -5.56 -8.54 -2.17
CA MET A 7 -6.16 -7.25 -2.49
C MET A 7 -6.34 -6.45 -1.20
N VAL A 8 -6.01 -5.17 -1.26
CA VAL A 8 -6.16 -4.24 -0.13
C VAL A 8 -7.26 -3.25 -0.51
N SER A 9 -8.18 -3.01 0.41
CA SER A 9 -9.22 -1.99 0.29
C SER A 9 -9.12 -1.04 1.49
N PHE A 10 -9.34 0.24 1.26
CA PHE A 10 -9.32 1.27 2.27
C PHE A 10 -10.23 2.43 1.83
N SER A 11 -10.67 3.21 2.79
CA SER A 11 -11.47 4.42 2.56
C SER A 11 -10.57 5.65 2.57
N LEU A 12 -10.92 6.63 1.76
CA LEU A 12 -10.26 7.94 1.72
C LEU A 12 -11.30 9.02 1.96
N GLU A 13 -10.86 10.15 2.51
CA GLU A 13 -11.63 11.39 2.45
C GLU A 13 -11.85 11.81 0.99
N VAL A 14 -12.99 12.42 0.70
CA VAL A 14 -13.40 12.78 -0.66
C VAL A 14 -12.37 13.69 -1.34
N GLU A 15 -11.87 14.69 -0.62
CA GLU A 15 -10.85 15.62 -1.15
C GLU A 15 -9.56 14.89 -1.53
N VAL A 16 -9.12 13.93 -0.71
CA VAL A 16 -7.91 13.14 -0.98
C VAL A 16 -8.13 12.24 -2.20
N TYR A 17 -9.31 11.64 -2.31
CA TYR A 17 -9.68 10.83 -3.46
C TYR A 17 -9.62 11.62 -4.77
N GLU A 18 -10.22 12.83 -4.80
CA GLU A 18 -10.24 13.68 -6.00
C GLU A 18 -8.84 14.09 -6.43
N ARG A 19 -7.99 14.54 -5.48
CA ARG A 19 -6.59 14.89 -5.76
C ARG A 19 -5.80 13.69 -6.29
N LEU A 20 -5.99 12.52 -5.70
CA LEU A 20 -5.31 11.29 -6.13
C LEU A 20 -5.77 10.86 -7.54
N HIS A 21 -7.07 10.99 -7.82
CA HIS A 21 -7.63 10.68 -9.13
C HIS A 21 -7.08 11.62 -10.21
N GLN A 22 -7.03 12.93 -9.94
CA GLN A 22 -6.43 13.90 -10.84
C GLN A 22 -4.94 13.62 -11.08
N TYR A 23 -4.17 13.35 -10.02
CA TYR A 23 -2.77 13.03 -10.16
C TYR A 23 -2.54 11.75 -10.99
N ALA A 24 -3.35 10.71 -10.77
CA ALA A 24 -3.28 9.48 -11.57
C ALA A 24 -3.57 9.73 -13.06
N PHE A 25 -4.55 10.58 -13.35
CA PHE A 25 -4.87 11.00 -14.71
C PHE A 25 -3.69 11.73 -15.38
N GLU A 26 -3.06 12.69 -14.69
CA GLU A 26 -1.90 13.43 -15.18
C GLU A 26 -0.69 12.53 -15.46
N GLN A 27 -0.54 11.43 -14.71
CA GLN A 27 0.54 10.45 -14.91
C GLN A 27 0.18 9.36 -15.93
N HIS A 28 -0.99 9.44 -16.59
CA HIS A 28 -1.50 8.40 -17.49
C HIS A 28 -1.52 6.99 -16.86
N GLN A 29 -1.81 6.92 -15.57
CA GLN A 29 -1.86 5.68 -14.80
C GLN A 29 -3.23 5.49 -14.13
N SER A 30 -3.59 4.24 -13.85
CA SER A 30 -4.72 3.99 -12.95
C SER A 30 -4.32 4.32 -11.51
N MET A 31 -5.26 4.78 -10.69
CA MET A 31 -5.01 5.04 -9.26
C MET A 31 -4.38 3.84 -8.54
N ALA A 32 -4.87 2.62 -8.83
CA ALA A 32 -4.34 1.40 -8.23
C ALA A 32 -2.87 1.16 -8.61
N SER A 33 -2.52 1.38 -9.89
CA SER A 33 -1.13 1.26 -10.36
C SER A 33 -0.23 2.31 -9.73
N LEU A 34 -0.72 3.55 -9.66
CA LEU A 34 0.02 4.67 -9.08
C LEU A 34 0.31 4.46 -7.59
N ILE A 35 -0.71 4.07 -6.81
CA ILE A 35 -0.55 3.75 -5.38
C ILE A 35 0.41 2.57 -5.20
N THR A 36 0.26 1.51 -5.99
CA THR A 36 1.15 0.34 -5.89
C THR A 36 2.59 0.73 -6.19
N SER A 37 2.82 1.50 -7.26
CA SER A 37 4.16 1.99 -7.60
C SER A 37 4.73 2.87 -6.50
N TRP A 38 3.94 3.80 -5.96
CA TRP A 38 4.34 4.66 -4.86
C TRP A 38 4.71 3.86 -3.61
N ILE A 39 3.92 2.86 -3.21
CA ILE A 39 4.22 2.01 -2.04
C ILE A 39 5.51 1.21 -2.26
N MET A 40 5.71 0.64 -3.45
CA MET A 40 6.88 -0.19 -3.76
C MET A 40 8.16 0.63 -3.92
N ASN A 41 8.05 1.88 -4.39
CA ASN A 41 9.17 2.80 -4.59
C ASN A 41 9.47 3.66 -3.35
N SER A 42 8.47 3.84 -2.49
CA SER A 42 8.70 4.38 -1.15
C SER A 42 9.68 3.43 -0.49
N LYS A 43 10.90 3.91 -0.23
CA LYS A 43 11.88 3.22 0.62
C LYS A 43 11.24 3.11 2.00
N ILE A 44 10.38 2.11 2.20
CA ILE A 44 10.05 1.62 3.52
C ILE A 44 11.39 1.15 4.03
N LYS A 45 12.01 1.98 4.86
CA LYS A 45 13.04 1.50 5.78
C LYS A 45 12.34 0.38 6.50
N ASN A 46 12.65 -0.87 6.14
CA ASN A 46 12.26 -2.06 6.89
C ASN A 46 13.01 -2.06 8.24
N GLU A 47 13.01 -0.92 8.94
CA GLU A 47 13.14 -0.90 10.36
C GLU A 47 11.84 -1.52 10.85
N VAL A 48 11.83 -2.85 10.91
CA VAL A 48 10.89 -3.58 11.72
C VAL A 48 11.06 -2.96 13.10
N SER A 49 10.15 -2.06 13.47
CA SER A 49 10.11 -1.55 14.83
C SER A 49 10.02 -2.78 15.70
N TRP A 50 10.89 -2.92 16.69
CA TRP A 50 10.87 -4.02 17.66
C TRP A 50 9.46 -4.27 18.25
N ARG A 51 8.58 -3.25 18.23
CA ARG A 51 7.17 -3.36 18.62
C ARG A 51 6.32 -4.21 17.65
N GLN A 52 6.62 -4.21 16.35
CA GLN A 52 5.88 -4.96 15.33
C GLN A 52 6.27 -6.45 15.26
N GLN A 53 7.41 -6.87 15.83
CA GLN A 53 7.79 -8.29 15.91
C GLN A 53 6.76 -9.13 16.68
N SER A 54 6.13 -8.56 17.71
CA SER A 54 5.12 -9.23 18.53
C SER A 54 3.85 -9.65 17.76
N LEU A 55 3.56 -9.02 16.62
CA LEU A 55 2.43 -9.37 15.75
C LEU A 55 2.73 -10.55 14.83
N PHE A 56 4.01 -10.82 14.52
CA PHE A 56 4.41 -11.92 13.64
C PHE A 56 4.73 -13.22 14.41
N ASP A 57 5.04 -13.14 15.70
CA ASP A 57 5.30 -14.33 16.54
C ASP A 57 4.02 -15.00 17.07
N ASN A 58 2.90 -14.28 17.17
CA ASN A 58 1.64 -14.85 17.65
C ASN A 58 0.90 -15.74 16.62
N ASP A 59 1.28 -15.69 15.34
CA ASP A 59 0.71 -16.54 14.28
C ASP A 59 1.34 -17.95 14.23
N LYS A 60 2.30 -18.26 15.11
CA LYS A 60 3.02 -19.55 15.15
C LYS A 60 2.65 -20.47 16.33
N LYS A 61 1.56 -20.19 17.06
CA LYS A 61 1.15 -21.01 18.21
C LYS A 61 -0.16 -21.76 17.98
#